data_AF-A0A2N5B765-F1
#
_entry.id   AF-A0A2N5B765-F1
#
_cell.length_a   1.000
_cell.length_b   1.000
_cell.length_c   1.000
_cell.angle_alpha   90.00
_cell.angle_beta   90.00
_cell.angle_gamma   90.00
#
_symmetry.space_group_name_H-M   'P 1'
#
loop_
_entity.id
_entity.type
_entity.pdbx_description
1 polymer ?
#
loop_
_entity_poly.entity_id
_entity_poly.type
_entity_poly.pdbx_seq_one_letter_code
_entity_poly.pdbx_strand_id
1 'polypeptide(L)'
;MKKALAALNIGYELEIGRGSFSGSELSLQLKVRLPGGHNPEQAMFELMCKRHGFDPAAKLHSAGFGNFTLESYHPRRPKYPWTVTLETGAQYKFTTEAVKDAFARLKS
;
A
#
# COMPACT_ATOMS: atom_id res chain seq x y z
N MET A 1 24.53 19.77 -6.66
CA MET A 1 23.61 19.87 -5.51
C MET A 1 22.67 18.66 -5.50
N LYS A 2 22.90 17.68 -4.62
CA LYS A 2 21.92 16.61 -4.33
C LYS A 2 21.13 17.05 -3.10
N LYS A 3 20.06 17.83 -3.29
CA LYS A 3 19.03 17.99 -2.24
C LYS A 3 18.18 16.71 -2.28
N ALA A 4 18.67 15.66 -1.63
CA ALA A 4 17.83 14.53 -1.28
C ALA A 4 16.67 15.08 -0.46
N LEU A 5 15.45 14.71 -0.83
CA LEU A 5 14.22 15.08 -0.14
C LEU A 5 14.17 14.31 1.19
N ALA A 6 15.08 14.65 2.11
CA ALA A 6 15.29 13.98 3.40
C ALA A 6 14.17 14.24 4.42
N ALA A 7 13.08 14.92 4.03
CA ALA A 7 11.99 15.31 4.91
C ALA A 7 10.85 14.26 4.97
N LEU A 8 10.88 13.22 4.12
CA LEU A 8 9.92 12.12 4.19
C LEU A 8 10.52 11.01 5.05
N ASN A 9 10.40 11.16 6.37
CA ASN A 9 10.74 10.13 7.36
C ASN A 9 9.71 8.98 7.31
N ILE A 10 9.55 8.38 6.13
CA ILE A 10 8.65 7.24 5.87
C ILE A 10 9.40 5.90 5.90
N GLY A 11 10.74 5.92 6.01
CA GLY A 11 11.57 4.70 5.90
C GLY A 11 11.88 4.29 4.46
N TYR A 12 11.85 5.23 3.51
CA TYR A 12 12.11 4.97 2.08
C TYR A 12 13.17 5.95 1.58
N GLU A 13 14.10 5.47 0.77
CA GLU A 13 15.08 6.29 0.05
C GLU A 13 14.52 6.65 -1.33
N LEU A 14 14.28 7.94 -1.58
CA LEU A 14 13.80 8.43 -2.86
C LEU A 14 14.96 8.99 -3.69
N GLU A 15 15.24 8.35 -4.82
CA GLU A 15 16.22 8.81 -5.81
C GLU A 15 15.49 9.30 -7.07
N ILE A 16 15.62 10.58 -7.39
CA ILE A 16 15.15 11.13 -8.67
C ILE A 16 16.23 10.85 -9.72
N GLY A 17 15.88 10.01 -10.70
CA GLY A 17 16.71 9.66 -11.85
C GLY A 17 16.67 10.72 -12.95
N ARG A 18 16.92 10.30 -14.19
CA ARG A 18 16.90 11.23 -15.33
C ARG A 18 15.51 11.85 -15.50
N GLY A 19 15.50 13.17 -15.63
CA GLY A 19 14.36 13.93 -16.09
C GLY A 19 14.61 14.39 -17.52
N SER A 20 13.62 14.29 -18.39
CA SER A 20 13.64 14.92 -19.71
C SER A 20 12.47 15.88 -19.83
N PHE A 21 12.73 17.00 -20.50
CA PHE A 21 11.73 17.99 -20.80
C PHE A 21 11.64 18.12 -22.32
N SER A 22 10.43 17.99 -22.86
CA SER A 22 10.17 17.97 -24.30
C SER A 22 8.91 18.78 -24.58
N GLY A 23 9.06 19.97 -25.15
CA GLY A 23 7.95 20.89 -25.39
C GLY A 23 7.31 21.33 -24.06
N SER A 24 6.11 20.81 -23.78
CA SER A 24 5.34 21.05 -22.56
C SER A 24 5.25 19.82 -21.64
N GLU A 25 5.97 18.73 -21.95
CA GLU A 25 5.99 17.50 -21.15
C GLU A 25 7.26 17.37 -20.31
N LEU A 26 7.06 17.07 -19.03
CA LEU A 26 8.11 16.72 -18.07
C LEU A 26 8.00 15.24 -17.74
N SER A 27 9.02 14.46 -18.14
CA SER A 27 9.18 13.07 -17.72
C SER A 27 10.21 12.99 -16.62
N LEU A 28 9.85 12.43 -15.46
CA LEU A 28 10.76 12.20 -14.34
C LEU A 28 10.83 10.72 -14.00
N GLN A 29 12.03 10.15 -13.98
CA GLN A 29 12.23 8.82 -13.43
C GLN A 29 12.35 8.92 -11.89
N LEU A 30 11.46 8.25 -11.17
CA LEU A 30 11.54 8.13 -9.70
C LEU A 30 11.96 6.70 -9.35
N LYS A 31 13.08 6.55 -8.63
CA LYS A 31 13.52 5.30 -8.04
C LYS A 31 13.25 5.35 -6.54
N VAL A 32 12.39 4.47 -6.06
CA VAL A 32 12.12 4.31 -4.63
C VAL A 32 12.89 3.09 -4.15
N ARG A 33 13.80 3.28 -3.19
CA ARG A 33 14.56 2.22 -2.54
C ARG A 33 14.04 2.01 -1.14
N LEU A 34 13.94 0.74 -0.78
CA LEU A 34 13.49 0.28 0.53
C LEU A 34 14.72 -0.19 1.31
N PRO A 35 15.13 0.51 2.38
CA PRO A 35 16.20 0.02 3.23
C PRO A 35 15.80 -1.32 3.85
N GLY A 36 16.72 -2.31 3.85
CA GLY A 36 16.54 -3.57 4.58
C GLY A 36 16.19 -4.82 3.76
N GLY A 37 16.26 -4.81 2.43
CA GLY A 37 16.02 -6.03 1.63
C GLY A 37 14.57 -6.52 1.70
N HIS A 38 13.64 -5.66 2.12
CA HIS A 38 12.22 -5.95 2.18
C HIS A 38 11.70 -6.35 0.81
N ASN A 39 10.85 -7.39 0.79
CA ASN A 39 10.11 -7.78 -0.41
C ASN A 39 9.33 -6.55 -0.93
N PRO A 40 9.50 -6.13 -2.21
CA PRO A 40 8.80 -5.00 -2.80
C PRO A 40 7.28 -5.03 -2.60
N GLU A 41 6.68 -6.23 -2.56
CA GLU A 41 5.25 -6.41 -2.33
C GLU A 41 4.84 -6.05 -0.91
N GLN A 42 5.64 -6.48 0.08
CA GLN A 42 5.38 -6.22 1.48
C GLN A 42 5.54 -4.73 1.81
N ALA A 43 6.55 -4.08 1.25
CA ALA A 43 6.71 -2.65 1.42
C ALA A 43 5.59 -1.84 0.75
N MET A 44 5.14 -2.25 -0.44
CA MET A 44 3.98 -1.63 -1.07
C MET A 44 2.72 -1.80 -0.22
N PHE A 45 2.53 -2.98 0.37
CA PHE A 45 1.45 -3.26 1.31
C PHE A 45 1.51 -2.34 2.53
N GLU A 46 2.65 -2.26 3.21
CA GLU A 46 2.85 -1.38 4.38
C GLU A 46 2.63 0.10 4.03
N LEU A 47 3.15 0.55 2.89
CA LEU A 47 2.95 1.92 2.38
C LEU A 47 1.47 2.23 2.21
N MET A 48 0.72 1.31 1.60
CA MET A 48 -0.70 1.50 1.34
C MET A 48 -1.53 1.40 2.62
N CYS A 49 -1.19 0.49 3.54
CA CYS A 49 -1.79 0.46 4.87
C CYS A 49 -1.60 1.80 5.59
N LYS A 50 -0.38 2.33 5.63
CA LYS A 50 -0.08 3.65 6.22
C LYS A 50 -0.84 4.79 5.54
N ARG A 51 -0.89 4.80 4.20
CA ARG A 51 -1.63 5.80 3.42
C ARG A 51 -3.12 5.82 3.75
N HIS A 52 -3.70 4.65 3.98
CA HIS A 52 -5.13 4.52 4.28
C HIS A 52 -5.45 4.53 5.79
N GLY A 53 -4.43 4.54 6.66
CA GLY A 53 -4.61 4.47 8.12
C GLY A 53 -5.08 3.08 8.59
N PHE A 54 -4.71 2.03 7.87
CA PHE A 54 -5.03 0.65 8.19
C PHE A 54 -3.91 0.04 9.04
N ASP A 55 -4.30 -0.72 10.06
CA ASP A 55 -3.40 -1.56 10.83
C ASP A 55 -3.27 -2.94 10.15
N PRO A 56 -2.10 -3.31 9.61
CA PRO A 56 -1.92 -4.59 8.92
C PRO A 56 -2.07 -5.81 9.83
N ALA A 57 -1.96 -5.65 11.15
CA ALA A 57 -2.14 -6.74 12.11
C ALA A 57 -3.58 -6.87 12.64
N ALA A 58 -4.49 -5.96 12.26
CA ALA A 58 -5.85 -5.97 12.75
C ALA A 58 -6.65 -7.16 12.19
N LYS A 59 -7.41 -7.81 13.08
CA LYS A 59 -8.48 -8.73 12.70
C LYS A 59 -9.73 -7.92 12.38
N LEU A 60 -10.24 -8.08 11.17
CA LEU A 60 -11.36 -7.34 10.61
C LEU A 60 -12.56 -8.27 10.45
N HIS A 61 -13.78 -7.70 10.38
CA HIS A 61 -15.00 -8.47 10.13
C HIS A 61 -15.82 -7.86 8.99
N SER A 62 -16.30 -8.72 8.09
CA SER A 62 -17.22 -8.36 7.00
C SER A 62 -18.47 -9.23 7.05
N ALA A 63 -19.65 -8.62 6.95
CA ALA A 63 -20.93 -9.32 7.03
C ALA A 63 -21.10 -10.45 6.00
N GLY A 64 -20.42 -10.36 4.84
CA GLY A 64 -20.50 -11.38 3.79
C GLY A 64 -19.44 -12.48 3.86
N PHE A 65 -18.35 -12.27 4.63
CA PHE A 65 -17.18 -13.16 4.62
C PHE A 65 -16.69 -13.56 6.02
N GLY A 66 -17.25 -13.00 7.08
CA GLY A 66 -16.81 -13.23 8.45
C GLY A 66 -15.51 -12.49 8.79
N ASN A 67 -14.73 -13.07 9.70
CA ASN A 67 -13.46 -12.51 10.17
C ASN A 67 -12.33 -12.74 9.16
N PHE A 68 -11.48 -11.73 8.97
CA PHE A 68 -10.37 -11.76 8.03
C PHE A 68 -9.22 -10.86 8.47
N THR A 69 -8.03 -11.06 7.88
CA THR A 69 -6.87 -10.19 8.00
C THR A 69 -6.43 -9.68 6.64
N LEU A 70 -5.77 -8.52 6.62
CA LEU A 70 -5.13 -8.00 5.41
C LEU A 70 -3.78 -8.70 5.20
N GLU A 71 -3.51 -9.12 3.97
CA GLU A 71 -2.28 -9.86 3.63
C GLU A 71 -1.39 -9.12 2.64
N SER A 72 -1.97 -8.57 1.56
CA SER A 72 -1.17 -7.90 0.52
C SER A 72 -1.94 -6.85 -0.27
N TYR A 73 -1.19 -6.03 -1.02
CA TYR A 73 -1.71 -4.99 -1.90
C TYR A 73 -1.15 -5.13 -3.32
N HIS A 74 -2.02 -5.08 -4.32
CA HIS A 74 -1.69 -5.23 -5.74
C HIS A 74 -2.06 -3.98 -6.55
N PRO A 75 -1.12 -3.06 -6.84
CA PRO A 75 -1.41 -1.81 -7.54
C PRO A 75 -1.91 -1.99 -8.97
N ARG A 76 -1.58 -3.12 -9.61
CA ARG A 76 -2.04 -3.47 -10.96
C ARG A 76 -3.50 -3.96 -11.02
N ARG A 77 -4.18 -4.08 -9.87
CA ARG A 77 -5.57 -4.54 -9.75
C ARG A 77 -6.46 -3.42 -9.18
N PRO A 78 -6.74 -2.35 -9.95
CA PRO A 78 -7.37 -1.14 -9.42
C PRO A 78 -8.76 -1.38 -8.82
N LYS A 79 -9.52 -2.36 -9.32
CA LYS A 79 -10.86 -2.68 -8.80
C LYS A 79 -10.83 -3.43 -7.46
N TYR A 80 -9.89 -4.36 -7.30
CA TYR A 80 -9.75 -5.17 -6.09
C TYR A 80 -8.27 -5.27 -5.69
N PRO A 81 -7.71 -4.19 -5.14
CA PRO A 81 -6.28 -4.12 -4.91
C PRO A 81 -5.85 -4.86 -3.64
N TRP A 82 -6.76 -5.19 -2.73
CA TRP A 82 -6.43 -5.83 -1.45
C TRP A 82 -6.65 -7.34 -1.50
N THR A 83 -5.69 -8.10 -1.01
CA THR A 83 -5.88 -9.52 -0.71
C THR A 83 -6.09 -9.67 0.79
N VAL A 84 -7.13 -10.40 1.16
CA VAL A 84 -7.48 -10.73 2.54
C VAL A 84 -7.49 -12.24 2.72
N THR A 85 -7.18 -12.69 3.93
CA THR A 85 -7.28 -14.09 4.33
C THR A 85 -8.34 -14.22 5.41
N LEU A 86 -9.36 -15.04 5.16
CA LEU A 86 -10.39 -15.34 6.15
C LEU A 86 -9.84 -16.24 7.25
N GLU A 87 -10.52 -16.34 8.39
CA GLU A 87 -10.16 -17.30 9.46
C GLU A 87 -10.17 -18.76 8.98
N THR A 88 -10.93 -19.07 7.92
CA THR A 88 -10.94 -20.40 7.28
C THR A 88 -9.68 -20.69 6.45
N GLY A 89 -8.78 -19.71 6.29
CA GLY A 89 -7.61 -19.77 5.42
C GLY A 89 -7.90 -19.45 3.95
N ALA A 90 -9.16 -19.19 3.58
CA ALA A 90 -9.52 -18.82 2.22
C ALA A 90 -9.10 -17.38 1.90
N GLN A 91 -8.51 -17.16 0.72
CA GLN A 91 -8.09 -15.84 0.25
C GLN A 91 -9.14 -15.20 -0.65
N TYR A 92 -9.43 -13.92 -0.41
CA TYR A 92 -10.36 -13.12 -1.21
C TYR A 92 -9.76 -11.77 -1.61
N LYS A 93 -10.33 -11.18 -2.66
CA LYS A 93 -9.90 -9.87 -3.18
C LYS A 93 -10.93 -8.82 -2.85
N PHE A 94 -10.53 -7.77 -2.15
CA PHE A 94 -11.42 -6.74 -1.64
C PHE A 94 -11.17 -5.40 -2.34
N THR A 95 -12.24 -4.60 -2.45
CA THR A 95 -12.14 -3.18 -2.84
C THR A 95 -11.57 -2.36 -1.68
N THR A 96 -11.07 -1.16 -1.97
CA THR A 96 -10.60 -0.26 -0.91
C THR A 96 -11.73 0.17 0.02
N GLU A 97 -12.92 0.38 -0.52
CA GLU A 97 -14.13 0.76 0.21
C GLU A 97 -14.51 -0.33 1.22
N ALA A 98 -14.51 -1.60 0.80
CA ALA A 98 -14.83 -2.71 1.69
C ALA A 98 -13.87 -2.82 2.88
N VAL A 99 -12.57 -2.57 2.65
CA VAL A 99 -11.57 -2.57 3.72
C VAL A 99 -11.78 -1.35 4.64
N LYS A 100 -12.02 -0.15 4.09
CA LYS A 100 -12.32 1.06 4.89
C LYS A 100 -13.52 0.85 5.80
N ASP A 101 -14.61 0.28 5.28
CA ASP A 101 -15.82 0.02 6.05
C ASP A 101 -15.55 -0.96 7.20
N ALA A 102 -14.74 -1.99 6.96
CA ALA A 102 -14.35 -2.93 8.00
C ALA A 102 -13.51 -2.27 9.11
N PHE A 103 -12.58 -1.37 8.76
CA PHE A 103 -11.81 -0.60 9.75
C PHE A 103 -12.64 0.46 10.48
N ALA A 104 -13.65 1.03 9.83
CA ALA A 104 -14.55 1.98 10.49
C ALA A 104 -15.35 1.30 11.61
N ARG A 105 -15.79 0.05 11.38
CA ARG A 105 -16.51 -0.77 12.37
C ARG A 105 -15.66 -1.25 13.54
N LEU A 106 -14.34 -1.29 13.40
CA LEU A 106 -13.42 -1.60 14.52
C LEU A 106 -13.32 -0.43 15.52
N LYS A 107 -13.60 0.80 15.08
CA LYS A 107 -13.47 2.01 15.90
C LYS A 107 -14.79 2.41 16.59
N SER A 108 -15.90 1.75 16.25
CA SER A 108 -17.21 1.92 16.88
C SER A 108 -17.40 0.95 18.03
#